data_AF-A0A1Q7SQF2-F1
#
_entry.id   AF-A0A1Q7SQF2-F1
#
_cell.length_a   1.000
_cell.length_b   1.000
_cell.length_c   1.000
_cell.angle_alpha   90.00
_cell.angle_beta   90.00
_cell.angle_gamma   90.00
#
_symmetry.space_group_name_H-M   'P 1'
#
loop_
_entity.id
_entity.type
_entity.pdbx_description
1 polymer ?
#
loop_
_entity_poly.entity_id
_entity_poly.type
_entity_poly.pdbx_seq_one_letter_code
_entity_poly.pdbx_strand_id
1 'polypeptide(L)'
;QRRHGLTLARNLTCTEGEFLMVAGAAARIVTAWMSIGLPWGVSKILRHFVESGRVALEEWSHLALGLRFRAAAMGVPFLPTLTMLGSDLMDVGGMKRLQDPYTGATLAAVPALFPDVALLHVHRADVFGNCQIDGYPHMDADIARAATTVLVTTEEIVGVEETRRRPERTVIPGFVVDALVLAPFGAFPHECYGLYEADFDHFADYTRAIDARGPAAVADYLERYAYAPPTWGDYLDLFGGERLALQQRRARELTGE
;
A
#
# COMPACT_ATOMS: atom_id res chain seq x y z
N GLN A 1 9.94 -11.92 11.03
CA GLN A 1 10.42 -10.89 11.98
C GLN A 1 9.55 -10.70 13.24
N ARG A 2 8.36 -11.36 13.36
CA ARG A 2 7.53 -11.43 14.59
C ARG A 2 7.22 -10.07 15.27
N ARG A 3 7.05 -9.01 14.46
CA ARG A 3 6.57 -7.70 14.93
C ARG A 3 5.10 -7.81 15.33
N HIS A 4 4.68 -7.03 16.32
CA HIS A 4 3.32 -6.98 16.84
C HIS A 4 2.95 -5.58 17.30
N GLY A 5 1.66 -5.31 17.46
CA GLY A 5 1.16 -4.00 17.92
C GLY A 5 1.20 -2.90 16.85
N LEU A 6 1.30 -3.26 15.57
CA LEU A 6 1.41 -2.30 14.48
C LEU A 6 0.06 -1.63 14.16
N THR A 7 0.11 -0.39 13.71
CA THR A 7 -0.99 0.26 12.99
C THR A 7 -0.64 0.26 11.51
N LEU A 8 -1.44 -0.41 10.67
CA LEU A 8 -1.30 -0.33 9.22
C LEU A 8 -2.17 0.81 8.70
N ALA A 9 -1.58 1.77 7.98
CA ALA A 9 -2.32 2.84 7.32
C ALA A 9 -2.10 2.82 5.81
N ARG A 10 -3.17 2.63 5.04
CA ARG A 10 -3.14 2.62 3.56
C ARG A 10 -4.51 2.99 3.02
N ASN A 11 -4.57 3.81 1.96
CA ASN A 11 -5.83 4.20 1.34
C ASN A 11 -6.67 3.01 0.87
N LEU A 12 -6.05 2.12 0.11
CA LEU A 12 -6.64 0.89 -0.42
C LEU A 12 -5.85 -0.28 0.13
N THR A 13 -6.33 -0.87 1.22
CA THR A 13 -5.69 -2.03 1.83
C THR A 13 -6.06 -3.30 1.07
N CYS A 14 -5.11 -4.20 0.84
CA CYS A 14 -5.30 -5.43 0.10
C CYS A 14 -4.85 -6.63 0.95
N THR A 15 -4.20 -7.62 0.34
CA THR A 15 -3.74 -8.86 0.99
C THR A 15 -2.82 -8.60 2.18
N GLU A 16 -2.01 -7.55 2.15
CA GLU A 16 -1.10 -7.21 3.25
C GLU A 16 -1.84 -6.92 4.57
N GLY A 17 -3.04 -6.34 4.52
CA GLY A 17 -3.86 -6.16 5.71
C GLY A 17 -4.29 -7.50 6.31
N GLU A 18 -4.70 -8.45 5.46
CA GLU A 18 -5.10 -9.79 5.90
C GLU A 18 -3.92 -10.54 6.51
N PHE A 19 -2.75 -10.44 5.88
CA PHE A 19 -1.51 -11.03 6.35
C PHE A 19 -1.12 -10.50 7.73
N LEU A 20 -1.13 -9.18 7.92
CA LEU A 20 -0.76 -8.59 9.21
C LEU A 20 -1.78 -8.89 10.32
N MET A 21 -3.07 -9.00 10.00
CA MET A 21 -4.08 -9.41 10.98
C MET A 21 -3.90 -10.88 11.39
N VAL A 22 -3.75 -11.78 10.43
CA VAL A 22 -3.65 -13.23 10.68
C VAL A 22 -2.32 -13.60 11.33
N ALA A 23 -1.24 -12.92 10.98
CA ALA A 23 0.06 -13.06 11.65
C ALA A 23 0.07 -12.51 13.10
N GLY A 24 -1.00 -11.85 13.55
CA GLY A 24 -1.06 -11.18 14.86
C GLY A 24 -0.17 -9.95 14.96
N ALA A 25 0.18 -9.36 13.82
CA ALA A 25 1.09 -8.22 13.74
C ALA A 25 0.38 -6.87 13.90
N ALA A 26 -0.82 -6.73 13.32
CA ALA A 26 -1.60 -5.49 13.36
C ALA A 26 -2.58 -5.45 14.54
N ALA A 27 -2.56 -4.36 15.30
CA ALA A 27 -3.55 -4.02 16.32
C ALA A 27 -4.62 -3.06 15.79
N ARG A 28 -4.30 -2.27 14.75
CA ARG A 28 -5.22 -1.33 14.09
C ARG A 28 -4.99 -1.30 12.58
N ILE A 29 -6.09 -1.19 11.83
CA ILE A 29 -6.09 -0.90 10.39
C ILE A 29 -6.71 0.49 10.19
N VAL A 30 -6.01 1.37 9.50
CA VAL A 30 -6.49 2.69 9.06
C VAL A 30 -6.61 2.65 7.54
N THR A 31 -7.83 2.65 7.02
CA THR A 31 -8.05 2.48 5.58
C THR A 31 -9.31 3.20 5.11
N ALA A 32 -9.44 3.40 3.78
CA ALA A 32 -10.69 3.83 3.17
C ALA A 32 -11.47 2.68 2.53
N TRP A 33 -10.77 1.59 2.20
CA TRP A 33 -11.35 0.41 1.61
C TRP A 33 -10.42 -0.78 1.79
N MET A 34 -10.97 -1.98 1.91
CA MET A 34 -10.15 -3.19 1.98
C MET A 34 -10.76 -4.38 1.22
N SER A 35 -10.01 -4.87 0.24
CA SER A 35 -10.38 -6.03 -0.58
C SER A 35 -9.19 -6.44 -1.45
N ILE A 36 -9.22 -7.71 -1.88
CA ILE A 36 -8.21 -8.30 -2.78
C ILE A 36 -8.36 -7.76 -4.21
N GLY A 37 -9.55 -7.28 -4.57
CA GLY A 37 -9.86 -6.77 -5.89
C GLY A 37 -11.37 -6.79 -6.14
N LEU A 38 -11.84 -5.97 -7.09
CA LEU A 38 -13.26 -5.86 -7.42
C LEU A 38 -13.98 -7.20 -7.66
N PRO A 39 -13.37 -8.21 -8.33
CA PRO A 39 -14.05 -9.49 -8.58
C PRO A 39 -14.40 -10.31 -7.32
N TRP A 40 -13.71 -10.07 -6.19
CA TRP A 40 -13.81 -10.92 -5.00
C TRP A 40 -14.52 -10.27 -3.81
N GLY A 41 -14.97 -9.02 -3.97
CA GLY A 41 -15.71 -8.29 -2.93
C GLY A 41 -14.86 -7.89 -1.73
N VAL A 42 -15.51 -7.39 -0.68
CA VAL A 42 -14.83 -6.89 0.53
C VAL A 42 -14.17 -8.00 1.35
N SER A 43 -13.07 -7.68 2.03
CA SER A 43 -12.29 -8.66 2.81
C SER A 43 -13.12 -9.31 3.94
N LYS A 44 -13.34 -10.62 3.84
CA LYS A 44 -13.96 -11.43 4.89
C LYS A 44 -13.06 -11.57 6.13
N ILE A 45 -11.75 -11.46 5.93
CA ILE A 45 -10.76 -11.50 7.01
C ILE A 45 -10.83 -10.23 7.83
N LEU A 46 -10.87 -9.05 7.19
CA LEU A 46 -11.10 -7.80 7.90
C LEU A 46 -12.35 -7.86 8.77
N ARG A 47 -13.48 -8.25 8.16
CA ARG A 47 -14.75 -8.41 8.87
C ARG A 47 -14.60 -9.30 10.11
N HIS A 48 -14.01 -10.48 9.96
CA HIS A 48 -13.82 -11.43 11.06
C HIS A 48 -13.01 -10.84 12.23
N PHE A 49 -11.91 -10.14 11.94
CA PHE A 49 -11.04 -9.58 12.99
C PHE A 49 -11.62 -8.34 13.66
N VAL A 50 -12.35 -7.50 12.89
CA VAL A 50 -13.00 -6.29 13.40
C VAL A 50 -14.25 -6.63 14.22
N GLU A 51 -15.16 -7.46 13.70
CA GLU A 51 -16.40 -7.84 14.40
C GLU A 51 -16.12 -8.61 15.71
N SER A 52 -14.99 -9.31 15.78
CA SER A 52 -14.55 -10.01 16.99
C SER A 52 -13.77 -9.12 17.97
N GLY A 53 -13.54 -7.84 17.65
CA GLY A 53 -12.81 -6.89 18.50
C GLY A 53 -11.31 -7.17 18.63
N ARG A 54 -10.73 -8.03 17.80
CA ARG A 54 -9.29 -8.37 17.84
C ARG A 54 -8.42 -7.29 17.19
N VAL A 55 -8.98 -6.54 16.24
CA VAL A 55 -8.29 -5.47 15.51
C VAL A 55 -9.21 -4.26 15.44
N ALA A 56 -8.68 -3.09 15.79
CA ALA A 56 -9.40 -1.84 15.65
C ALA A 56 -9.42 -1.39 14.17
N LEU A 57 -10.56 -0.91 13.71
CA LEU A 57 -10.69 -0.31 12.38
C LEU A 57 -10.92 1.20 12.52
N GLU A 58 -10.12 1.99 11.82
CA GLU A 58 -10.29 3.43 11.70
C GLU A 58 -10.52 3.78 10.22
N GLU A 59 -11.77 4.06 9.87
CA GLU A 59 -12.17 4.32 8.49
C GLU A 59 -12.13 5.80 8.14
N TRP A 60 -11.60 6.09 6.96
CA TRP A 60 -11.54 7.43 6.38
C TRP A 60 -12.09 7.41 4.95
N SER A 61 -12.59 8.52 4.43
CA SER A 61 -12.79 8.59 2.97
C SER A 61 -11.43 8.51 2.26
N HIS A 62 -11.41 7.99 1.03
CA HIS A 62 -10.17 7.85 0.27
C HIS A 62 -9.42 9.18 0.12
N LEU A 63 -10.16 10.26 -0.19
CA LEU A 63 -9.59 11.60 -0.28
C LEU A 63 -9.08 12.09 1.07
N ALA A 64 -9.82 11.88 2.16
CA ALA A 64 -9.41 12.36 3.47
C ALA A 64 -8.13 11.68 3.95
N LEU A 65 -8.00 10.35 3.81
CA LEU A 65 -6.77 9.65 4.18
C LEU A 65 -5.57 10.13 3.34
N GLY A 66 -5.77 10.38 2.04
CA GLY A 66 -4.76 11.01 1.19
C GLY A 66 -4.36 12.40 1.70
N LEU A 67 -5.34 13.23 2.10
CA LEU A 67 -5.08 14.54 2.70
C LEU A 67 -4.33 14.44 4.04
N ARG A 68 -4.47 13.36 4.82
CA ARG A 68 -3.69 13.16 6.05
C ARG A 68 -2.20 13.01 5.74
N PHE A 69 -1.84 12.19 4.74
CA PHE A 69 -0.45 12.06 4.29
C PHE A 69 0.07 13.35 3.69
N ARG A 70 -0.74 14.03 2.87
CA ARG A 70 -0.36 15.31 2.27
C ARG A 70 -0.11 16.40 3.33
N ALA A 71 -0.94 16.48 4.37
CA ALA A 71 -0.75 17.42 5.47
C ALA A 71 0.60 17.18 6.18
N ALA A 72 0.92 15.91 6.45
CA ALA A 72 2.19 15.53 7.06
C ALA A 72 3.39 15.83 6.15
N ALA A 73 3.30 15.50 4.86
CA ALA A 73 4.33 15.83 3.86
C ALA A 73 4.59 17.34 3.72
N MET A 74 3.56 18.16 3.95
CA MET A 74 3.67 19.62 3.99
C MET A 74 4.20 20.17 5.31
N GLY A 75 4.27 19.36 6.37
CA GLY A 75 4.62 19.80 7.73
C GLY A 75 3.53 20.65 8.40
N VAL A 76 2.26 20.54 7.98
CA VAL A 76 1.14 21.26 8.59
C VAL A 76 0.32 20.32 9.49
N PRO A 77 -0.28 20.83 10.58
CA PRO A 77 -1.01 19.98 11.53
C PRO A 77 -2.31 19.40 10.96
N PHE A 78 -2.95 20.09 10.01
CA PHE A 78 -4.17 19.66 9.35
C PHE A 78 -4.37 20.36 8.00
N LEU A 79 -5.25 19.81 7.16
CA LEU A 79 -5.74 20.46 5.95
C LEU A 79 -7.27 20.69 6.02
N PRO A 80 -7.76 21.89 5.69
CA PRO A 80 -9.19 22.17 5.63
C PRO A 80 -9.81 21.55 4.36
N THR A 81 -10.99 20.95 4.47
CA THR A 81 -11.66 20.29 3.33
C THR A 81 -13.17 20.13 3.54
N LEU A 82 -13.89 19.82 2.47
CA LEU A 82 -15.31 19.43 2.53
C LEU A 82 -15.50 17.91 2.68
N THR A 83 -14.46 17.11 2.43
CA THR A 83 -14.62 15.64 2.46
C THR A 83 -15.01 15.14 3.85
N MET A 84 -15.81 14.08 3.88
CA MET A 84 -16.43 13.44 5.04
C MET A 84 -17.51 14.26 5.78
N LEU A 85 -17.63 15.58 5.56
CA LEU A 85 -18.72 16.37 6.15
C LEU A 85 -20.09 15.78 5.77
N GLY A 86 -20.97 15.67 6.76
CA GLY A 86 -22.31 15.09 6.58
C GLY A 86 -22.34 13.55 6.56
N SER A 87 -21.21 12.89 6.78
CA SER A 87 -21.15 11.43 6.97
C SER A 87 -20.79 11.06 8.41
N ASP A 88 -21.15 9.84 8.83
CA ASP A 88 -20.77 9.29 10.13
C ASP A 88 -19.26 9.02 10.24
N LEU A 89 -18.52 9.05 9.12
CA LEU A 89 -17.06 8.92 9.14
C LEU A 89 -16.36 10.05 9.91
N MET A 90 -17.03 11.19 10.08
CA MET A 90 -16.54 12.30 10.92
C MET A 90 -16.20 11.83 12.34
N ASP A 91 -16.99 10.90 12.87
CA ASP A 91 -16.92 10.47 14.27
C ASP A 91 -15.95 9.30 14.47
N VAL A 92 -15.60 8.57 13.39
CA VAL A 92 -14.69 7.43 13.44
C VAL A 92 -13.25 7.86 13.70
N GLY A 93 -12.74 8.84 12.93
CA GLY A 93 -11.36 9.33 13.01
C GLY A 93 -11.15 10.51 13.95
N GLY A 94 -12.16 10.90 14.72
CA GLY A 94 -12.10 12.05 15.64
C GLY A 94 -11.95 13.41 14.95
N MET A 95 -12.39 13.52 13.69
CA MET A 95 -12.18 14.69 12.87
C MET A 95 -12.94 15.90 13.42
N LYS A 96 -12.32 17.09 13.36
CA LYS A 96 -12.91 18.33 13.87
C LYS A 96 -13.49 19.18 12.75
N ARG A 97 -14.41 20.07 13.09
CA ARG A 97 -14.92 21.10 12.20
C ARG A 97 -14.24 22.43 12.51
N LEU A 98 -14.06 23.27 11.51
CA LEU A 98 -13.63 24.65 11.65
C LEU A 98 -14.49 25.56 10.76
N GLN A 99 -14.46 26.86 11.04
CA GLN A 99 -15.04 27.86 10.14
C GLN A 99 -13.95 28.46 9.26
N ASP A 100 -14.20 28.51 7.95
CA ASP A 100 -13.38 29.25 7.01
C ASP A 100 -13.43 30.75 7.36
N PRO A 101 -12.29 31.39 7.66
CA PRO A 101 -12.26 32.81 8.04
C PRO A 101 -12.65 33.77 6.90
N TYR A 102 -12.62 33.32 5.64
CA TYR A 102 -12.93 34.17 4.48
C TYR A 102 -14.39 34.10 4.06
N THR A 103 -15.00 32.92 4.17
CA THR A 103 -16.37 32.67 3.68
C THR A 103 -17.37 32.39 4.81
N GLY A 104 -16.90 32.08 6.02
CA GLY A 104 -17.73 31.61 7.13
C GLY A 104 -18.26 30.18 6.94
N ALA A 105 -17.87 29.48 5.86
CA ALA A 105 -18.31 28.12 5.60
C ALA A 105 -17.69 27.13 6.60
N THR A 106 -18.46 26.12 6.99
CA THR A 106 -17.98 25.04 7.84
C THR A 106 -17.19 24.03 7.02
N LEU A 107 -15.93 23.79 7.41
CA LEU A 107 -15.02 22.82 6.82
C LEU A 107 -14.65 21.74 7.84
N ALA A 108 -14.20 20.58 7.34
CA ALA A 108 -13.52 19.56 8.13
C ALA A 108 -12.02 19.88 8.25
N ALA A 109 -11.45 19.63 9.42
CA ALA A 109 -10.03 19.73 9.70
C ALA A 109 -9.42 18.32 9.65
N VAL A 110 -8.90 17.90 8.50
CA VAL A 110 -8.26 16.58 8.35
C VAL A 110 -6.88 16.62 9.02
N PRO A 111 -6.65 15.88 10.12
CA PRO A 111 -5.39 15.92 10.83
C PRO A 111 -4.28 15.19 10.06
N ALA A 112 -3.06 15.70 10.14
CA ALA A 112 -1.90 15.03 9.55
C ALA A 112 -1.69 13.62 10.12
N LEU A 113 -1.20 12.72 9.27
CA LEU A 113 -0.77 11.37 9.65
C LEU A 113 0.71 11.24 9.34
N PHE A 114 1.53 11.04 10.37
CA PHE A 114 2.97 10.85 10.28
C PHE A 114 3.29 9.37 10.53
N PRO A 115 3.52 8.56 9.50
CA PRO A 115 3.93 7.16 9.69
C PRO A 115 5.32 7.07 10.32
N ASP A 116 5.54 6.06 11.16
CA ASP A 116 6.88 5.74 11.62
C ASP A 116 7.73 5.19 10.47
N VAL A 117 7.12 4.32 9.64
CA VAL A 117 7.78 3.65 8.51
C VAL A 117 6.88 3.65 7.27
N ALA A 118 7.44 4.06 6.13
CA ALA A 118 6.87 3.85 4.81
C ALA A 118 7.55 2.66 4.11
N LEU A 119 6.74 1.76 3.54
CA LEU A 119 7.18 0.66 2.70
C LEU A 119 6.64 0.90 1.29
N LEU A 120 7.53 1.12 0.32
CA LEU A 120 7.16 1.50 -1.05
C LEU A 120 7.87 0.60 -2.06
N HIS A 121 7.24 0.37 -3.20
CA HIS A 121 7.83 -0.38 -4.30
C HIS A 121 7.78 0.45 -5.58
N VAL A 122 8.89 0.54 -6.32
CA VAL A 122 9.04 1.44 -7.48
C VAL A 122 9.69 0.74 -8.67
N HIS A 123 9.39 1.21 -9.88
CA HIS A 123 9.95 0.67 -11.13
C HIS A 123 11.48 0.72 -11.16
N ARG A 124 12.06 1.86 -10.80
CA ARG A 124 13.51 2.01 -10.83
C ARG A 124 13.98 3.06 -9.86
N ALA A 125 15.19 2.88 -9.35
CA ALA A 125 15.86 3.88 -8.53
C ALA A 125 17.34 3.97 -8.90
N ASP A 126 17.96 5.12 -8.69
CA ASP A 126 19.42 5.22 -8.75
C ASP A 126 20.07 4.90 -7.40
N VAL A 127 21.41 4.83 -7.41
CA VAL A 127 22.23 4.57 -6.21
C VAL A 127 22.11 5.62 -5.11
N PHE A 128 21.51 6.78 -5.39
CA PHE A 128 21.23 7.83 -4.41
C PHE A 128 19.80 7.76 -3.86
N GLY A 129 18.99 6.78 -4.29
CA GLY A 129 17.61 6.61 -3.87
C GLY A 129 16.60 7.45 -4.63
N ASN A 130 16.98 8.13 -5.73
CA ASN A 130 15.98 8.83 -6.55
C ASN A 130 15.12 7.80 -7.27
N CYS A 131 13.85 7.72 -6.88
CA CYS A 131 12.93 6.70 -7.36
C CYS A 131 12.03 7.26 -8.46
N GLN A 132 11.93 6.52 -9.55
CA GLN A 132 11.01 6.79 -10.65
C GLN A 132 9.89 5.75 -10.66
N ILE A 133 8.67 6.26 -10.83
CA ILE A 133 7.45 5.46 -10.90
C ILE A 133 6.80 5.75 -12.24
N ASP A 134 6.52 4.71 -13.02
CA ASP A 134 5.74 4.83 -14.25
C ASP A 134 4.25 4.60 -13.94
N GLY A 135 3.37 5.27 -14.69
CA GLY A 135 1.92 5.21 -14.46
C GLY A 135 1.46 6.10 -13.29
N TYR A 136 0.38 5.71 -12.62
CA TYR A 136 -0.22 6.50 -11.54
C TYR A 136 0.46 6.20 -10.18
N PRO A 137 1.15 7.18 -9.55
CA PRO A 137 1.95 6.95 -8.34
C PRO A 137 1.12 6.98 -7.04
N HIS A 138 -0.20 7.01 -7.13
CA HIS A 138 -1.11 7.06 -5.97
C HIS A 138 -0.70 8.14 -4.95
N MET A 139 -0.38 7.74 -3.71
CA MET A 139 0.00 8.63 -2.61
C MET A 139 1.48 8.47 -2.23
N ASP A 140 2.27 7.74 -3.02
CA ASP A 140 3.60 7.27 -2.64
C ASP A 140 4.56 8.42 -2.31
N ALA A 141 4.51 9.52 -3.07
CA ALA A 141 5.30 10.72 -2.80
C ALA A 141 4.95 11.38 -1.46
N ASP A 142 3.65 11.45 -1.14
CA ASP A 142 3.18 12.05 0.11
C ASP A 142 3.49 11.12 1.29
N ILE A 143 3.32 9.80 1.13
CA ILE A 143 3.67 8.80 2.16
C ILE A 143 5.17 8.84 2.46
N ALA A 144 6.02 8.86 1.43
CA ALA A 144 7.48 8.94 1.60
C ALA A 144 7.89 10.20 2.37
N ARG A 145 7.31 11.36 2.05
CA ARG A 145 7.64 12.62 2.72
C ARG A 145 7.00 12.76 4.11
N ALA A 146 5.92 12.05 4.39
CA ALA A 146 5.24 12.06 5.67
C ALA A 146 5.89 11.14 6.72
N ALA A 147 6.62 10.11 6.28
CA ALA A 147 7.17 9.09 7.14
C ALA A 147 8.50 9.49 7.79
N THR A 148 8.78 8.93 8.97
CA THR A 148 10.08 9.10 9.64
C THR A 148 11.17 8.24 9.02
N THR A 149 10.82 7.04 8.53
CA THR A 149 11.73 6.13 7.85
C THR A 149 11.10 5.63 6.55
N VAL A 150 11.83 5.70 5.44
CA VAL A 150 11.35 5.27 4.12
C VAL A 150 12.21 4.12 3.59
N LEU A 151 11.57 2.97 3.43
CA LEU A 151 12.17 1.76 2.87
C LEU A 151 11.55 1.52 1.49
N VAL A 152 12.40 1.47 0.47
CA VAL A 152 11.99 1.29 -0.92
C VAL A 152 12.55 -0.03 -1.45
N THR A 153 11.68 -0.84 -2.05
CA THR A 153 12.09 -1.92 -2.96
C THR A 153 11.97 -1.45 -4.40
N THR A 154 12.86 -1.90 -5.28
CA THR A 154 12.82 -1.52 -6.70
C THR A 154 13.06 -2.70 -7.63
N GLU A 155 12.46 -2.65 -8.81
CA GLU A 155 12.67 -3.65 -9.87
C GLU A 155 14.07 -3.54 -10.48
N GLU A 156 14.60 -2.33 -10.60
CA GLU A 156 15.88 -2.06 -11.24
C GLU A 156 16.66 -0.94 -10.55
N ILE A 157 17.97 -1.13 -10.34
CA ILE A 157 18.88 -0.04 -10.00
C ILE A 157 19.52 0.49 -11.27
N VAL A 158 19.24 1.75 -11.62
CA VAL A 158 19.74 2.40 -12.83
C VAL A 158 20.90 3.36 -12.54
N GLY A 159 21.69 3.67 -13.56
CA GLY A 159 22.72 4.70 -13.48
C GLY A 159 22.13 6.11 -13.31
N VAL A 160 22.84 6.98 -12.61
CA VAL A 160 22.43 8.37 -12.33
C VAL A 160 22.09 9.15 -13.62
N GLU A 161 22.80 8.88 -14.71
CA GLU A 161 22.55 9.51 -16.00
C GLU A 161 21.18 9.14 -16.58
N GLU A 162 20.65 7.94 -16.31
CA GLU A 162 19.32 7.54 -16.76
C GLU A 162 18.24 8.31 -16.00
N THR A 163 18.38 8.43 -14.67
CA THR A 163 17.48 9.25 -13.86
C THR A 163 17.52 10.72 -14.29
N ARG A 164 18.72 11.25 -14.61
CA ARG A 164 18.91 12.63 -15.09
C ARG A 164 18.38 12.89 -16.49
N ARG A 165 18.28 11.86 -17.35
CA ARG A 165 17.67 11.99 -18.68
C ARG A 165 16.17 12.19 -18.60
N ARG A 166 15.52 11.61 -17.59
CA ARG A 166 14.07 11.66 -17.37
C ARG A 166 13.74 12.18 -15.96
N PRO A 167 14.24 13.36 -15.55
CA PRO A 167 14.12 13.83 -14.17
C PRO A 167 12.66 14.04 -13.76
N GLU A 168 11.77 14.34 -14.70
CA GLU A 168 10.34 14.51 -14.50
C GLU A 168 9.63 13.24 -14.01
N ARG A 169 10.25 12.07 -14.19
CA ARG A 169 9.73 10.79 -13.68
C ARG A 169 10.14 10.52 -12.24
N THR A 170 11.00 11.35 -11.65
CA THR A 170 11.43 11.18 -10.25
C THR A 170 10.33 11.63 -9.31
N VAL A 171 9.66 10.65 -8.69
CA VAL A 171 8.51 10.89 -7.80
C VAL A 171 8.96 11.03 -6.34
N ILE A 172 9.90 10.18 -5.92
CA ILE A 172 10.46 10.18 -4.56
C ILE A 172 11.94 10.58 -4.66
N PRO A 173 12.33 11.74 -4.12
CA PRO A 173 13.72 12.19 -4.17
C PRO A 173 14.59 11.38 -3.19
N GLY A 174 15.83 11.10 -3.56
CA GLY A 174 16.68 10.18 -2.80
C GLY A 174 17.00 10.61 -1.37
N PHE A 175 16.95 11.92 -1.07
CA PHE A 175 17.23 12.42 0.27
C PHE A 175 16.15 12.05 1.31
N VAL A 176 14.96 11.60 0.88
CA VAL A 176 13.94 11.07 1.82
C VAL A 176 14.01 9.55 1.96
N VAL A 177 14.87 8.86 1.23
CA VAL A 177 14.97 7.39 1.23
C VAL A 177 16.06 6.94 2.19
N ASP A 178 15.70 6.13 3.18
CA ASP A 178 16.64 5.60 4.17
C ASP A 178 17.26 4.26 3.76
N ALA A 179 16.51 3.42 3.06
CA ALA A 179 17.01 2.16 2.52
C ALA A 179 16.39 1.84 1.16
N LEU A 180 17.23 1.40 0.24
CA LEU A 180 16.86 0.93 -1.10
C LEU A 180 17.28 -0.54 -1.26
N VAL A 181 16.36 -1.37 -1.74
CA VAL A 181 16.58 -2.81 -1.96
C VAL A 181 16.19 -3.18 -3.39
N LEU A 182 17.11 -3.81 -4.12
CA LEU A 182 16.78 -4.43 -5.40
C LEU A 182 15.95 -5.69 -5.14
N ALA A 183 14.70 -5.69 -5.60
CA ALA A 183 13.77 -6.81 -5.49
C ALA A 183 12.94 -6.91 -6.79
N PRO A 184 13.49 -7.54 -7.84
CA PRO A 184 12.74 -7.80 -9.07
C PRO A 184 11.50 -8.64 -8.77
N PHE A 185 10.41 -8.33 -9.45
CA PHE A 185 9.05 -8.80 -9.16
C PHE A 185 8.53 -8.43 -7.77
N GLY A 186 9.05 -7.39 -7.11
CA GLY A 186 8.80 -7.08 -5.70
C GLY A 186 7.34 -6.82 -5.31
N ALA A 187 6.46 -6.51 -6.26
CA ALA A 187 5.01 -6.41 -6.04
C ALA A 187 4.26 -7.74 -6.25
N PHE A 188 4.88 -8.73 -6.89
CA PHE A 188 4.24 -10.00 -7.24
C PHE A 188 3.70 -10.74 -6.00
N PRO A 189 2.42 -11.14 -5.97
CA PRO A 189 1.57 -11.46 -7.13
C PRO A 189 0.67 -10.30 -7.60
N HIS A 190 0.83 -9.10 -7.05
CA HIS A 190 0.20 -7.88 -7.58
C HIS A 190 0.94 -7.38 -8.80
N GLU A 191 0.32 -6.43 -9.50
CA GLU A 191 0.87 -5.79 -10.68
C GLU A 191 2.00 -4.79 -10.37
N CYS A 192 2.89 -4.62 -11.33
CA CYS A 192 3.75 -3.45 -11.45
C CYS A 192 3.57 -2.89 -12.86
N TYR A 193 2.98 -1.68 -12.94
CA TYR A 193 2.50 -1.10 -14.21
C TYR A 193 3.55 -1.18 -15.33
N GLY A 194 3.18 -1.81 -16.45
CA GLY A 194 4.04 -1.98 -17.62
C GLY A 194 5.15 -3.04 -17.49
N LEU A 195 5.37 -3.62 -16.30
CA LEU A 195 6.37 -4.67 -16.09
C LEU A 195 5.74 -6.05 -15.97
N TYR A 196 4.70 -6.21 -15.16
CA TYR A 196 3.95 -7.45 -15.01
C TYR A 196 2.55 -7.21 -14.45
N GLU A 197 1.59 -8.02 -14.90
CA GLU A 197 0.20 -7.99 -14.44
C GLU A 197 -0.01 -8.74 -13.12
N ALA A 198 -1.11 -8.42 -12.45
CA ALA A 198 -1.60 -9.15 -11.30
C ALA A 198 -1.92 -10.60 -11.67
N ASP A 199 -1.55 -11.53 -10.79
CA ASP A 199 -1.88 -12.95 -10.99
C ASP A 199 -3.31 -13.27 -10.52
N PHE A 200 -4.29 -12.94 -11.37
CA PHE A 200 -5.70 -13.13 -11.07
C PHE A 200 -6.06 -14.58 -10.73
N ASP A 201 -5.41 -15.56 -11.35
CA ASP A 201 -5.65 -16.98 -11.07
C ASP A 201 -5.18 -17.32 -9.64
N HIS A 202 -4.04 -16.78 -9.21
CA HIS A 202 -3.54 -16.93 -7.84
C HIS A 202 -4.48 -16.28 -6.82
N PHE A 203 -4.96 -15.07 -7.09
CA PHE A 203 -5.93 -14.40 -6.22
C PHE A 203 -7.27 -15.14 -6.17
N ALA A 204 -7.73 -15.73 -7.29
CA ALA A 204 -8.92 -16.56 -7.32
C ALA A 204 -8.78 -17.82 -6.45
N ASP A 205 -7.60 -18.45 -6.45
CA ASP A 205 -7.31 -19.59 -5.58
C ASP A 205 -7.25 -19.19 -4.10
N TYR A 206 -6.56 -18.09 -3.80
CA TYR A 206 -6.43 -17.54 -2.45
C TYR A 206 -7.80 -17.18 -1.85
N THR A 207 -8.63 -16.46 -2.60
CA THR A 207 -9.98 -16.06 -2.18
C THR A 207 -10.91 -17.25 -2.00
N ARG A 208 -10.87 -18.25 -2.90
CA ARG A 208 -11.63 -19.49 -2.75
C ARG A 208 -11.24 -20.25 -1.48
N ALA A 209 -9.96 -20.26 -1.12
CA ALA A 209 -9.50 -20.87 0.12
C ALA A 209 -10.02 -20.13 1.36
N ILE A 210 -10.03 -18.79 1.35
CA ILE A 210 -10.65 -17.96 2.40
C ILE A 210 -12.15 -18.28 2.53
N ASP A 211 -12.85 -18.42 1.41
CA ASP A 211 -14.28 -18.71 1.42
C ASP A 211 -14.60 -20.05 2.08
N ALA A 212 -13.71 -21.03 1.93
CA ALA A 212 -13.87 -22.35 2.53
C ALA A 212 -13.42 -22.42 4.00
N ARG A 213 -12.34 -21.70 4.38
CA ARG A 213 -11.65 -21.92 5.67
C ARG A 213 -11.37 -20.66 6.50
N GLY A 214 -11.76 -19.49 6.00
CA GLY A 214 -11.58 -18.20 6.66
C GLY A 214 -10.10 -17.92 7.00
N PRO A 215 -9.78 -17.41 8.19
CA PRO A 215 -8.41 -17.07 8.59
C PRO A 215 -7.41 -18.22 8.53
N ALA A 216 -7.86 -19.47 8.67
CA ALA A 216 -6.96 -20.62 8.56
C ALA A 216 -6.36 -20.74 7.15
N ALA A 217 -7.09 -20.33 6.11
CA ALA A 217 -6.57 -20.29 4.74
C ALA A 217 -5.41 -19.29 4.61
N VAL A 218 -5.52 -18.14 5.25
CA VAL A 218 -4.49 -17.11 5.25
C VAL A 218 -3.28 -17.55 6.06
N ALA A 219 -3.48 -18.26 7.18
CA ALA A 219 -2.39 -18.83 7.95
C ALA A 219 -1.58 -19.84 7.12
N ASP A 220 -2.26 -20.77 6.44
CA ASP A 220 -1.61 -21.71 5.52
C ASP A 220 -0.88 -20.98 4.37
N TYR A 221 -1.47 -19.90 3.87
CA TYR A 221 -0.84 -19.06 2.84
C TYR A 221 0.45 -18.43 3.36
N LEU A 222 0.44 -17.86 4.57
CA LEU A 222 1.64 -17.27 5.18
C LEU A 222 2.73 -18.31 5.42
N GLU A 223 2.38 -19.50 5.90
CA GLU A 223 3.33 -20.60 6.06
C GLU A 223 4.00 -20.94 4.72
N ARG A 224 3.20 -21.09 3.65
CA ARG A 224 3.72 -21.48 2.33
C ARG A 224 4.52 -20.38 1.63
N TYR A 225 4.03 -19.14 1.65
CA TYR A 225 4.53 -18.06 0.79
C TYR A 225 5.35 -17.01 1.53
N ALA A 226 5.26 -16.91 2.87
CA ALA A 226 5.97 -15.88 3.63
C ALA A 226 7.00 -16.45 4.62
N TYR A 227 6.75 -17.62 5.22
CA TYR A 227 7.62 -18.18 6.26
C TYR A 227 8.51 -19.32 5.77
N ALA A 228 8.00 -20.19 4.89
CA ALA A 228 8.78 -21.30 4.34
C ALA A 228 9.91 -20.88 3.38
N PRO A 229 9.70 -19.93 2.43
CA PRO A 229 10.76 -19.52 1.52
C PRO A 229 11.82 -18.69 2.26
N PRO A 230 13.11 -19.09 2.25
CA PRO A 230 14.14 -18.38 3.00
C PRO A 230 14.58 -17.08 2.32
N THR A 231 14.41 -16.97 1.00
CA THR A 231 14.72 -15.76 0.23
C THR A 231 13.57 -15.36 -0.70
N TRP A 232 13.68 -14.15 -1.24
CA TRP A 232 12.75 -13.65 -2.26
C TRP A 232 12.77 -14.51 -3.53
N GLY A 233 13.94 -15.01 -3.94
CA GLY A 233 14.07 -15.92 -5.08
C GLY A 233 13.29 -17.23 -4.86
N ASP A 234 13.43 -17.83 -3.67
CA ASP A 234 12.70 -19.07 -3.33
C ASP A 234 11.17 -18.85 -3.32
N TYR A 235 10.71 -17.66 -2.95
CA TYR A 235 9.30 -17.29 -3.06
C TYR A 235 8.84 -17.27 -4.53
N LEU A 236 9.61 -16.63 -5.42
CA LEU A 236 9.30 -16.58 -6.85
C LEU A 236 9.33 -17.98 -7.50
N ASP A 237 10.22 -18.86 -7.06
CA ASP A 237 10.32 -20.24 -7.53
C ASP A 237 9.05 -21.07 -7.23
N LEU A 238 8.25 -20.70 -6.22
CA LEU A 238 6.95 -21.34 -5.96
C LEU A 238 5.93 -21.13 -7.10
N PHE A 239 6.11 -20.09 -7.91
CA PHE A 239 5.24 -19.77 -9.05
C PHE A 239 5.81 -20.28 -10.37
N GLY A 240 7.14 -20.34 -10.47
CA GLY A 240 7.87 -20.80 -11.65
C GLY A 240 8.00 -19.73 -12.75
N GLY A 241 9.11 -19.79 -13.49
CA GLY A 241 9.46 -18.78 -14.50
C GLY A 241 8.44 -18.62 -15.62
N GLU A 242 7.74 -19.69 -16.02
CA GLU A 242 6.71 -19.61 -17.06
C GLU A 242 5.52 -18.74 -16.64
N ARG A 243 5.12 -18.82 -15.37
CA ARG A 243 4.00 -18.05 -14.81
C ARG A 243 4.37 -16.57 -14.68
N LEU A 244 5.58 -16.28 -14.20
CA LEU A 244 6.10 -14.91 -14.15
C LEU A 244 6.20 -14.29 -15.55
N ALA A 245 6.78 -15.03 -16.51
CA ALA A 245 6.89 -14.57 -17.90
C ALA A 245 5.52 -14.36 -18.56
N LEU A 246 4.50 -15.14 -18.19
CA LEU A 246 3.13 -14.92 -18.65
C LEU A 246 2.59 -13.56 -18.19
N GLN A 247 2.76 -13.21 -16.91
CA GLN A 247 2.27 -11.91 -16.42
C GLN A 247 3.04 -10.73 -17.03
N GLN A 248 4.33 -10.88 -17.31
CA GLN A 248 5.10 -9.88 -18.05
C GLN A 248 4.56 -9.68 -19.47
N ARG A 249 4.22 -10.76 -20.19
CA ARG A 249 3.62 -10.66 -21.53
C ARG A 249 2.28 -9.93 -21.49
N ARG A 250 1.43 -10.24 -20.50
CA ARG A 250 0.13 -9.56 -20.32
C ARG A 250 0.28 -8.08 -20.05
N ALA A 251 1.27 -7.66 -19.26
CA ALA A 251 1.52 -6.24 -19.01
C ALA A 251 1.91 -5.49 -20.28
N ARG A 252 2.78 -6.08 -21.10
CA ARG A 252 3.20 -5.53 -22.40
C ARG A 252 2.03 -5.37 -23.37
N GLU A 253 1.15 -6.37 -23.43
CA GLU A 253 -0.08 -6.31 -24.23
C GLU A 253 -0.99 -5.12 -23.86
N LEU A 254 -1.06 -4.77 -22.57
CA LEU A 254 -1.86 -3.63 -22.08
C LEU A 254 -1.21 -2.27 -22.39
N THR A 255 0.12 -2.19 -22.40
CA THR A 255 0.85 -0.96 -22.73
C THR A 255 1.07 -0.76 -24.23
N GLY A 256 0.77 -1.78 -25.05
CA GLY A 256 0.96 -1.73 -26.51
C GLY A 256 2.44 -1.81 -26.92
N GLU A 257 3.29 -2.38 -26.07
CA GLU A 257 4.72 -2.65 -26.32
C GLU A 257 4.95 -4.14 -26.63
#